data_AF-A0AAN7KTI7-F1
#
_entry.id   AF-A0AAN7KTI7-F1
#
_cell.length_a   1.000
_cell.length_b   1.000
_cell.length_c   1.000
_cell.angle_alpha   90.00
_cell.angle_beta   90.00
_cell.angle_gamma   90.00
#
_symmetry.space_group_name_H-M   'P 1'
#
loop_
_entity.id
_entity.type
_entity.pdbx_description
1 polymer ?
#
loop_
_entity_poly.entity_id
_entity_poly.type
_entity_poly.pdbx_seq_one_letter_code
_entity_poly.pdbx_strand_id
1 'polypeptide(L)'
;MEEREILASNWAFDWAPNKGNIVISDPYIVAAMAKSKNHTAHNQSYKAHKNGIKKPRRHSKTSTKGMDPKFLRNQRYARKHNNQKDGSGSEQE
;
A
#
# COMPACT_ATOMS: atom_id res chain seq x y z
N MET A 1 -17.55 -4.86 19.37
CA MET A 1 -18.83 -4.71 18.66
C MET A 1 -18.61 -3.70 17.57
N GLU A 2 -17.82 -4.10 16.58
CA GLU A 2 -18.33 -4.57 15.28
C GLU A 2 -18.75 -3.39 14.41
N GLU A 3 -17.72 -2.79 13.81
CA GLU A 3 -17.80 -2.30 12.44
C GLU A 3 -18.18 -3.47 11.52
N ARG A 4 -19.48 -3.65 11.31
CA ARG A 4 -20.08 -4.47 10.25
C ARG A 4 -21.49 -3.90 10.05
N GLU A 5 -22.00 -3.54 8.89
CA GLU A 5 -21.64 -3.81 7.49
C GLU A 5 -22.46 -2.80 6.65
N ILE A 6 -21.84 -2.14 5.68
CA ILE A 6 -22.10 -2.31 4.24
C ILE A 6 -23.56 -2.07 3.84
N LEU A 7 -23.77 -1.06 2.98
CA LEU A 7 -24.51 -1.11 1.70
C LEU A 7 -24.41 0.31 1.09
N ALA A 8 -23.46 0.50 0.18
CA ALA A 8 -23.73 0.48 -1.26
C ALA A 8 -24.36 1.79 -1.78
N SER A 9 -23.59 2.44 -2.66
CA SER A 9 -24.12 3.13 -3.84
C SER A 9 -24.88 4.43 -3.60
N ASN A 10 -24.16 5.55 -3.74
CA ASN A 10 -24.50 6.65 -4.66
C ASN A 10 -23.60 7.87 -4.37
N TRP A 11 -22.31 7.79 -4.74
CA TRP A 11 -21.54 9.00 -5.04
C TRP A 11 -21.88 9.46 -6.45
N ALA A 12 -23.14 9.87 -6.62
CA ALA A 12 -23.57 10.64 -7.78
C ALA A 12 -23.05 12.05 -7.60
N PHE A 13 -21.95 12.31 -8.30
CA PHE A 13 -21.55 13.57 -8.91
C PHE A 13 -22.64 14.64 -8.91
N ASP A 14 -22.55 15.60 -7.99
CA ASP A 14 -23.25 16.88 -8.10
C ASP A 14 -22.27 18.02 -7.78
N TRP A 15 -21.34 18.24 -8.72
CA TRP A 15 -20.55 19.46 -8.78
C TRP A 15 -21.39 20.52 -9.49
N ALA A 16 -22.15 21.29 -8.72
CA ALA A 16 -22.71 22.55 -9.19
C ALA A 16 -21.66 23.65 -9.01
N PRO A 17 -21.09 24.25 -10.07
CA PRO A 17 -20.31 25.46 -9.91
C PRO A 17 -21.30 26.59 -9.58
N ASN A 18 -21.30 27.03 -8.33
CA ASN A 18 -21.95 28.27 -7.91
C ASN A 18 -21.35 29.41 -8.76
N LYS A 19 -22.06 29.83 -9.82
CA LYS A 19 -21.74 31.04 -10.58
C LYS A 19 -22.19 32.26 -9.76
N GLY A 20 -21.53 32.44 -8.62
CA GLY A 20 -21.53 33.68 -7.87
C GLY A 20 -20.69 34.70 -8.62
N ASN A 21 -21.33 35.79 -8.98
CA ASN A 21 -20.81 36.98 -9.63
C ASN A 21 -19.52 37.49 -8.94
N ILE A 22 -18.34 37.15 -9.48
CA ILE A 22 -17.07 37.75 -9.08
C ILE A 22 -16.98 39.08 -9.85
N VAL A 23 -17.25 40.18 -9.15
CA VAL A 23 -16.94 41.52 -9.64
C VAL A 23 -15.43 41.63 -9.78
N ILE A 24 -14.93 41.55 -11.02
CA ILE A 24 -13.52 41.78 -11.34
C ILE A 24 -13.35 43.31 -11.40
N SER A 25 -13.09 43.93 -10.25
CA SER A 25 -12.70 45.34 -10.16
C SER A 25 -11.42 45.49 -9.34
N ASP A 26 -10.41 44.69 -9.64
CA ASP A 26 -9.05 44.85 -9.12
C ASP A 26 -8.05 44.97 -10.29
N PRO A 27 -7.57 46.18 -10.63
CA PRO A 27 -6.67 46.39 -11.76
C PRO A 27 -5.19 46.03 -11.48
N TYR A 28 -4.88 45.24 -10.45
CA TYR A 28 -3.50 44.89 -10.05
C TYR A 28 -3.13 43.41 -10.23
N ILE A 29 -3.95 42.61 -10.91
CA ILE A 29 -3.67 41.16 -11.14
C ILE A 29 -2.79 40.94 -12.39
N VAL A 30 -1.81 41.82 -12.61
CA VAL A 30 -0.74 41.63 -13.63
C VAL A 30 0.65 41.65 -12.98
N ALA A 31 0.73 41.50 -11.66
CA ALA A 31 1.94 40.99 -11.03
C ALA A 31 2.01 39.47 -11.28
N ALA A 32 2.49 39.12 -12.49
CA ALA A 32 3.07 37.84 -12.85
C ALA A 32 2.35 36.59 -12.34
N MET A 33 1.70 35.86 -13.25
CA MET A 33 1.82 34.40 -13.26
C MET A 33 3.30 34.04 -13.48
N ALA A 34 4.12 34.32 -12.47
CA ALA A 34 5.51 33.93 -12.43
C ALA A 34 5.51 32.41 -12.48
N LYS A 35 6.19 31.84 -13.48
CA LYS A 35 6.26 30.38 -13.64
C LYS A 35 6.80 29.78 -12.34
N SER A 36 5.97 29.02 -11.65
CA SER A 36 6.39 28.21 -10.51
C SER A 36 7.24 27.03 -11.00
N LYS A 37 8.07 26.46 -10.12
CA LYS A 37 8.85 25.28 -10.47
C LYS A 37 7.94 24.07 -10.71
N ASN A 38 8.03 23.47 -11.89
CA ASN A 38 7.15 22.35 -12.28
C ASN A 38 7.50 21.01 -11.61
N HIS A 39 8.74 20.81 -11.15
CA HIS A 39 9.17 19.59 -10.48
C HIS A 39 10.42 19.83 -9.60
N THR A 40 10.51 19.20 -8.42
CA THR A 40 11.70 19.25 -7.57
C THR A 40 11.91 17.99 -6.73
N ALA A 41 13.13 17.46 -6.76
CA ALA A 41 13.57 16.33 -5.92
C ALA A 41 14.35 16.78 -4.67
N HIS A 42 14.55 18.08 -4.48
CA HIS A 42 15.54 18.64 -3.55
C HIS A 42 15.38 18.19 -2.09
N ASN A 43 14.16 17.98 -1.63
CA ASN A 43 13.87 17.59 -0.24
C ASN A 43 13.40 16.13 -0.08
N GLN A 44 13.49 15.31 -1.15
CA GLN A 44 13.00 13.93 -1.10
C GLN A 44 13.93 13.06 -0.25
N SER A 45 15.24 13.16 -0.49
CA SER A 45 16.24 12.38 0.24
C SER A 45 16.28 12.73 1.73
N TYR A 46 16.19 14.02 2.07
CA TYR A 46 16.17 14.48 3.47
C TYR A 46 14.96 13.92 4.23
N LYS A 47 13.75 13.99 3.64
CA LYS A 47 12.54 13.41 4.24
C LYS A 47 12.61 11.89 4.37
N ALA A 48 13.12 11.19 3.36
CA ALA A 48 13.27 9.74 3.39
C ALA A 48 14.25 9.29 4.51
N HIS A 49 15.28 10.09 4.78
CA HIS A 49 16.29 9.78 5.79
C HIS A 49 15.90 10.24 7.20
N LYS A 50 14.97 11.21 7.36
CA LYS A 50 14.45 11.66 8.67
C LYS A 50 13.90 10.50 9.51
N ASN A 51 13.14 9.59 8.89
CA ASN A 51 12.61 8.38 9.54
C ASN A 51 13.45 7.13 9.24
N GLY A 52 14.46 7.26 8.37
CA GLY A 52 15.28 6.20 7.83
C GLY A 52 14.56 5.31 6.82
N ILE A 53 15.23 4.97 5.73
CA ILE A 53 14.75 3.99 4.75
C ILE A 53 14.81 2.59 5.39
N LYS A 54 13.65 2.02 5.73
CA LYS A 54 13.57 0.71 6.40
C LYS A 54 13.80 -0.42 5.42
N LYS A 55 14.64 -1.38 5.80
CA LYS A 55 14.84 -2.64 5.07
C LYS A 55 13.66 -3.58 5.35
N PRO A 56 13.27 -4.45 4.39
CA PRO A 56 12.25 -5.46 4.66
C PRO A 56 12.73 -6.39 5.79
N ARG A 57 11.81 -6.74 6.69
CA ARG A 57 12.11 -7.63 7.81
C ARG A 57 12.36 -9.05 7.30
N ARG A 58 13.48 -9.65 7.71
CA ARG A 58 13.77 -11.06 7.48
C ARG A 58 12.95 -11.89 8.48
N HIS A 59 12.02 -12.69 7.98
CA HIS A 59 11.29 -13.68 8.79
C HIS A 59 11.91 -15.06 8.56
N SER A 60 11.82 -15.96 9.54
CA SER A 60 12.30 -17.35 9.40
C SER A 60 11.60 -18.09 8.24
N LYS A 61 10.33 -17.76 7.98
CA LYS A 61 9.56 -18.29 6.85
C LYS A 61 9.06 -17.12 5.99
N THR A 62 9.53 -17.05 4.75
CA THR A 62 9.11 -16.03 3.77
C THR A 62 7.79 -16.42 3.10
N SER A 63 7.04 -15.44 2.60
CA SER A 63 5.82 -15.68 1.84
C SER A 63 6.07 -16.51 0.59
N THR A 64 5.31 -17.59 0.39
CA THR A 64 5.40 -18.47 -0.79
C THR A 64 4.44 -18.08 -1.93
N LYS A 65 3.93 -16.84 -1.89
CA LYS A 65 2.99 -16.31 -2.89
C LYS A 65 3.71 -16.14 -4.23
N GLY A 66 3.13 -16.69 -5.30
CA GLY A 66 3.72 -16.67 -6.65
C GLY A 66 4.69 -17.82 -6.95
N MET A 67 4.85 -18.78 -6.04
CA MET A 67 5.60 -20.01 -6.31
C MET A 67 4.77 -21.00 -7.15
N ASP A 68 5.45 -21.85 -7.92
CA ASP A 68 4.83 -22.88 -8.75
C ASP A 68 3.75 -23.69 -7.98
N PRO A 69 2.50 -23.69 -8.45
CA PRO A 69 1.43 -24.48 -7.85
C PRO A 69 1.74 -25.97 -7.72
N LYS A 70 2.52 -26.58 -8.64
CA LYS A 70 2.86 -28.00 -8.58
C LYS A 70 3.80 -28.28 -7.41
N PHE A 71 4.83 -27.45 -7.23
CA PHE A 71 5.69 -27.51 -6.05
C PHE A 71 4.91 -27.31 -4.74
N LEU A 72 3.99 -26.35 -4.69
CA LEU A 72 3.17 -26.09 -3.49
C LEU A 72 2.27 -27.28 -3.12
N ARG A 73 1.70 -27.97 -4.12
CA ARG A 73 0.92 -29.21 -3.90
C ARG A 73 1.79 -30.32 -3.33
N ASN A 74 2.98 -30.52 -3.88
CA ASN A 74 3.92 -31.51 -3.36
C ASN A 74 4.38 -31.20 -1.93
N GLN A 75 4.73 -29.94 -1.64
CA GLN A 75 5.13 -29.51 -0.30
C GLN A 75 4.03 -29.73 0.74
N ARG A 76 2.75 -29.55 0.36
CA ARG A 76 1.60 -29.86 1.22
C ARG A 76 1.51 -31.35 1.56
N TYR A 77 1.69 -32.23 0.57
CA TYR A 77 1.68 -33.68 0.81
C TYR A 77 2.86 -34.14 1.66
N ALA A 78 4.07 -33.64 1.38
CA ALA A 78 5.25 -33.97 2.17
C ALA A 78 5.07 -33.58 3.65
N ARG A 79 4.61 -32.36 3.93
CA ARG A 79 4.32 -31.91 5.31
C ARG A 79 3.25 -32.76 5.99
N LYS A 80 2.22 -33.19 5.25
CA LYS A 80 1.13 -34.03 5.80
C LYS A 80 1.65 -35.36 6.35
N HIS A 81 2.57 -36.02 5.64
CA HIS A 81 3.08 -37.34 6.01
C HIS A 81 4.32 -37.28 6.92
N ASN A 82 5.10 -36.19 6.88
CA ASN A 82 6.20 -35.98 7.82
C ASN A 82 5.68 -35.74 9.25
N ASN A 83 4.64 -34.91 9.41
CA ASN A 83 4.04 -34.65 10.73
C ASN A 83 3.44 -35.90 11.40
N GLN A 84 3.11 -36.97 10.64
CA GLN A 84 2.68 -38.26 11.19
C GLN A 84 3.86 -39.12 11.68
N LYS A 85 5.06 -38.92 11.12
CA LYS A 85 6.30 -39.61 11.53
C LYS A 85 6.99 -38.95 12.72
N ASP A 86 6.74 -37.66 12.97
CA ASP A 86 7.35 -36.93 14.08
C ASP A 86 6.92 -37.46 15.47
N GLY A 87 5.80 -38.21 15.55
CA GLY A 87 5.41 -38.94 16.76
C GLY A 87 6.18 -40.25 17.01
N SER A 88 6.99 -40.71 16.04
CA SER A 88 7.83 -41.93 16.14
C SER A 88 9.32 -41.66 15.97
N GLY A 89 9.73 -40.40 15.78
CA GLY A 89 11.11 -40.01 15.44
C GLY A 89 11.90 -39.36 16.58
N SER A 90 11.30 -39.20 17.77
CA SER A 90 11.93 -38.61 18.95
C SER A 90 12.58 -39.63 19.90
N GLU A 91 12.68 -40.91 19.51
CA GLU A 91 13.18 -42.02 20.36
C GLU A 91 14.51 -42.63 19.91
N GLN A 92 15.28 -41.96 19.05
CA GLN A 92 16.65 -42.41 18.73
C GLN A 92 17.63 -41.27 18.98
N GLU A 93 18.34 -41.40 20.10
CA GLU A 93 19.52 -40.63 20.52
C GLU A 93 20.72 -40.88 19.59
#